data_AF-A0A2H6NED7-F1
#
_entry.id   AF-A0A2H6NED7-F1
#
_cell.length_a   1.000
_cell.length_b   1.000
_cell.length_c   1.000
_cell.angle_alpha   90.00
_cell.angle_beta   90.00
_cell.angle_gamma   90.00
#
_symmetry.space_group_name_H-M   'P 1'
#
loop_
_entity.id
_entity.type
_entity.pdbx_description
1 polymer ?
#
loop_
_entity_poly.entity_id
_entity_poly.type
_entity_poly.pdbx_seq_one_letter_code
_entity_poly.pdbx_strand_id
1 'polypeptide(L)'
;EEFQGALGGFPDFLAREPAESLVAAWNKPALEALDRIAPLRPLCSSGSRRVPWFTEELREMKRQKRRLERRWRASNSESDRTLLRAFIRTYLVAIRAAKC
;
A
#
# COMPACT_ATOMS: atom_id res chain seq x y z
N GLU A 1 -15.43 -20.13 -0.89
CA GLU A 1 -16.65 -20.69 -1.51
C GLU A 1 -17.23 -19.82 -2.63
N GLU A 2 -17.09 -18.48 -2.59
CA GLU A 2 -17.68 -17.58 -3.61
C GLU A 2 -17.21 -17.81 -5.06
N PHE A 3 -15.92 -18.10 -5.28
CA PHE A 3 -15.40 -18.34 -6.64
C PHE A 3 -15.98 -19.61 -7.29
N GLN A 4 -16.08 -20.70 -6.52
CA GLN A 4 -16.69 -21.95 -6.99
C GLN A 4 -18.20 -21.78 -7.24
N GLY A 5 -18.90 -21.00 -6.41
CA GLY A 5 -20.30 -20.65 -6.64
C GLY A 5 -20.51 -19.76 -7.88
N ALA A 6 -19.52 -18.95 -8.26
CA ALA A 6 -19.57 -18.07 -9.43
C ALA A 6 -19.25 -18.78 -10.75
N LEU A 7 -18.49 -19.88 -10.72
CA LEU A 7 -18.13 -20.67 -11.91
C LEU A 7 -19.30 -21.50 -12.46
N GLY A 8 -20.31 -21.78 -11.65
CA GLY A 8 -21.43 -22.65 -12.02
C GLY A 8 -21.05 -24.14 -12.12
N GLY A 9 -22.01 -24.96 -12.55
CA GLY A 9 -21.78 -26.38 -12.81
C GLY A 9 -21.09 -26.59 -14.15
N PHE A 10 -20.01 -27.38 -14.16
CA PHE A 10 -19.38 -27.80 -15.42
C PHE A 10 -20.36 -28.66 -16.23
N PRO A 11 -20.52 -28.40 -17.53
CA PRO A 11 -21.36 -29.23 -18.36
C PRO A 11 -20.70 -30.60 -18.64
N ASP A 12 -21.32 -31.68 -18.15
CA ASP A 12 -20.84 -33.06 -18.32
C ASP A 12 -20.67 -33.48 -19.79
N PHE A 13 -21.38 -32.83 -20.71
CA PHE A 13 -21.29 -33.11 -22.15
C PHE A 13 -19.93 -32.73 -22.76
N LEU A 14 -19.15 -31.85 -22.11
CA LEU A 14 -17.83 -31.43 -22.58
C LEU A 14 -16.72 -32.44 -22.26
N ALA A 15 -16.99 -33.47 -21.44
CA ALA A 15 -16.01 -34.50 -21.09
C ALA A 15 -15.60 -35.40 -22.27
N ARG A 16 -16.33 -35.33 -23.40
CA ARG A 16 -16.04 -36.07 -24.65
C ARG A 16 -15.35 -35.23 -25.73
N GLU A 17 -15.20 -33.93 -25.51
CA GLU A 17 -14.61 -33.00 -26.46
C GLU A 17 -13.07 -32.97 -26.35
N PRO A 18 -12.35 -32.57 -27.42
CA PRO A 18 -10.90 -32.39 -27.35
C PRO A 18 -10.52 -31.33 -26.30
N ALA A 19 -9.34 -31.48 -25.70
CA ALA A 19 -8.88 -30.67 -24.57
C ALA A 19 -8.99 -29.14 -24.81
N GLU A 20 -8.75 -28.69 -26.04
CA GLU A 20 -8.88 -27.28 -26.44
C GLU A 20 -10.29 -26.71 -26.25
N SER A 21 -11.32 -27.50 -26.60
CA SER A 21 -12.73 -27.10 -26.43
C SER A 21 -13.09 -26.99 -24.94
N LEU A 22 -12.51 -27.86 -24.10
CA LEU A 22 -12.72 -27.84 -22.66
C LEU A 22 -12.04 -26.62 -22.01
N VAL A 23 -10.83 -26.29 -22.44
CA VAL A 23 -10.10 -25.09 -21.98
C VAL A 23 -10.85 -23.82 -22.36
N ALA A 24 -11.35 -23.72 -23.60
CA ALA A 24 -12.13 -22.57 -24.05
C ALA A 24 -13.45 -22.41 -23.27
N ALA A 25 -14.15 -23.51 -23.01
CA ALA A 25 -15.39 -23.52 -22.24
C ALA A 25 -15.17 -23.13 -20.76
N TRP A 26 -14.00 -23.41 -20.19
CA TRP A 26 -13.64 -23.04 -18.82
C TRP A 26 -13.13 -21.61 -18.67
N ASN A 27 -12.29 -21.16 -19.60
CA ASN A 27 -11.64 -19.86 -19.50
C ASN A 27 -12.65 -18.71 -19.48
N LYS A 28 -13.76 -18.83 -20.21
CA LYS A 28 -14.81 -17.81 -20.25
C LYS A 28 -15.50 -17.58 -18.89
N PRO A 29 -16.13 -18.59 -18.26
CA PRO A 29 -16.74 -18.43 -16.94
C PRO A 29 -15.71 -18.12 -15.84
N ALA A 30 -14.49 -18.64 -15.95
CA ALA A 30 -13.41 -18.30 -15.02
C ALA A 30 -13.03 -16.81 -15.09
N LEU A 31 -12.95 -16.23 -16.29
CA LEU A 31 -12.68 -14.82 -16.47
C LEU A 31 -13.84 -13.96 -15.92
N GLU A 32 -15.09 -14.33 -16.22
CA GLU A 32 -16.27 -13.63 -15.71
C GLU A 32 -16.37 -13.68 -14.17
N ALA A 33 -16.04 -14.82 -13.57
CA ALA A 33 -15.97 -14.96 -12.12
C ALA A 33 -14.85 -14.10 -11.50
N LEU A 34 -13.70 -14.03 -12.17
CA LEU A 34 -12.59 -13.16 -11.76
C LEU A 34 -12.97 -11.68 -11.85
N ASP A 35 -13.60 -11.24 -12.94
CA ASP A 35 -14.04 -9.85 -13.10
C ASP A 35 -15.09 -9.45 -12.07
N ARG A 36 -15.96 -10.39 -11.66
CA ARG A 36 -16.97 -10.16 -10.62
C ARG A 36 -16.37 -10.06 -9.21
N ILE A 37 -15.45 -10.97 -8.87
CA ILE A 37 -14.89 -11.07 -7.51
C ILE A 37 -13.74 -10.07 -7.31
N ALA A 38 -12.93 -9.87 -8.35
CA ALA A 38 -11.75 -9.03 -8.34
C ALA A 38 -11.70 -8.16 -9.61
N PRO A 39 -12.64 -7.20 -9.75
CA PRO A 39 -12.62 -6.30 -10.90
C PRO A 39 -11.29 -5.56 -10.97
N LEU A 40 -10.79 -5.38 -12.19
CA LEU A 40 -9.59 -4.58 -12.43
C LEU A 40 -9.83 -3.16 -11.93
N ARG A 41 -9.24 -2.84 -10.77
CA ARG A 41 -9.19 -1.48 -10.27
C ARG A 41 -7.89 -0.87 -10.76
N PRO A 42 -7.91 0.35 -11.32
CA PRO A 42 -6.69 1.11 -11.51
C PRO A 42 -5.94 1.08 -10.18
N LEU A 43 -4.66 0.67 -10.22
CA LEU A 43 -3.78 0.86 -9.07
C LEU A 43 -3.91 2.34 -8.72
N CYS A 44 -4.52 2.63 -7.57
CA CYS A 44 -4.49 3.96 -7.00
C CYS A 44 -3.02 4.22 -6.64
N SER A 45 -2.22 4.60 -7.63
CA SER A 45 -1.12 5.50 -7.44
C SER A 45 -1.78 6.80 -7.01
N SER A 46 -2.18 6.83 -5.72
CA SER A 46 -2.21 8.08 -5.00
C SER A 46 -0.76 8.57 -5.04
N GLY A 47 -0.38 9.18 -6.17
CA GLY A 47 0.78 10.03 -6.27
C GLY A 47 0.54 10.99 -5.14
N SER A 48 1.30 10.77 -4.05
CA SER A 48 1.07 11.37 -2.74
C SER A 48 0.59 12.77 -3.00
N ARG A 49 -0.68 13.05 -2.69
CA ARG A 49 -1.29 14.36 -2.86
C ARG A 49 -0.44 15.25 -1.95
N ARG A 50 0.66 15.77 -2.49
CA ARG A 50 1.74 16.39 -1.73
C ARG A 50 1.05 17.59 -1.12
N VAL A 51 0.76 17.49 0.17
CA VAL A 51 0.15 18.57 0.92
C VAL A 51 1.05 19.78 0.68
N PRO A 52 0.53 20.89 0.09
CA PRO A 52 1.37 22.00 -0.33
C PRO A 52 2.21 22.59 0.81
N TRP A 53 1.69 22.51 2.04
CA TRP A 53 2.38 22.92 3.26
C TRP A 53 3.52 21.99 3.70
N PHE A 54 3.59 20.74 3.21
CA PHE A 54 4.63 19.78 3.58
C PHE A 54 5.83 19.89 2.64
N THR A 55 6.59 20.97 2.84
CA THR A 55 7.78 21.37 2.08
C THR A 55 8.92 20.34 2.20
N GLU A 56 9.93 20.47 1.34
CA GLU A 56 11.11 19.59 1.40
C GLU A 56 11.91 19.80 2.68
N GLU A 57 11.91 21.01 3.24
CA GLU A 57 12.54 21.30 4.54
C GLU A 57 11.92 20.45 5.66
N LEU A 58 10.59 20.38 5.75
CA LEU A 58 9.92 19.53 6.73
C LEU A 58 10.19 18.03 6.50
N ARG A 59 10.40 17.60 5.25
CA ARG A 59 10.83 16.23 4.94
C ARG A 59 12.21 15.96 5.47
N GLU A 60 13.15 16.88 5.25
CA GLU A 60 14.51 16.73 5.76
C GLU A 60 14.51 16.72 7.28
N MET A 61 13.76 17.61 7.94
CA MET A 61 13.59 17.57 9.38
C MET A 61 13.03 16.21 9.86
N LYS A 62 12.03 15.66 9.16
CA LYS A 62 11.49 14.33 9.48
C LYS A 62 12.54 13.22 9.32
N ARG A 63 13.38 13.27 8.28
CA ARG A 63 14.50 12.33 8.08
C ARG A 63 15.54 12.46 9.21
N GLN A 64 15.91 13.68 9.58
CA GLN A 64 16.84 13.96 10.67
C GLN A 64 16.31 13.48 12.03
N LYS A 65 15.03 13.72 12.33
CA LYS A 65 14.37 13.16 13.51
C LYS A 65 14.56 11.64 13.57
N ARG A 66 14.32 10.93 12.47
CA ARG A 66 14.52 9.47 12.40
C ARG A 66 15.97 9.05 12.61
N ARG A 67 16.94 9.82 12.09
CA ARG A 67 18.38 9.56 12.31
C ARG A 67 18.76 9.70 13.78
N LEU A 68 18.31 10.78 14.45
CA LEU A 68 18.52 10.99 15.88
C LEU A 68 17.85 9.89 16.72
N GLU A 69 16.65 9.49 16.33
CA GLU A 69 15.92 8.41 17.01
C GLU A 69 16.67 7.08 16.92
N ARG A 70 17.23 6.74 15.74
CA ARG A 70 18.07 5.55 15.57
C ARG A 70 19.37 5.64 16.36
N ARG A 71 20.03 6.81 16.38
CA ARG A 71 21.24 7.03 17.17
C ARG A 71 20.98 6.80 18.65
N TRP A 72 19.94 7.41 19.21
CA TRP A 72 19.55 7.20 20.60
C TRP A 72 19.22 5.74 20.91
N ARG A 73 18.50 5.03 20.03
CA ARG A 73 18.24 3.60 20.25
C ARG A 73 19.49 2.73 20.22
N ALA A 74 20.50 3.12 19.44
CA ALA A 74 21.75 2.38 19.35
C ALA A 74 22.68 2.68 20.53
N SER A 75 22.77 3.93 20.97
CA SER A 75 23.66 4.36 22.05
C SER A 75 23.05 4.23 23.45
N ASN A 76 21.71 4.28 23.54
CA ASN A 76 20.93 4.44 24.78
C ASN A 76 21.41 5.58 25.69
N SER A 77 22.10 6.58 25.14
CA SER A 77 22.67 7.69 25.89
C SER A 77 21.62 8.76 26.22
N GLU A 78 21.73 9.38 27.40
CA GLU A 78 20.90 10.54 27.78
C GLU A 78 21.20 11.78 26.94
N SER A 79 22.43 11.95 26.48
CA SER A 79 22.80 13.07 25.59
C SER A 79 22.03 12.99 24.27
N ASP A 80 22.00 11.81 23.65
CA ASP A 80 21.25 11.57 22.41
C ASP A 80 19.74 11.69 22.62
N ARG A 81 19.24 11.25 23.79
CA ARG A 81 17.83 11.42 24.18
C ARG A 81 17.46 12.90 24.27
N THR A 82 18.33 13.71 24.86
CA THR A 82 18.12 15.16 25.03
C THR A 82 18.16 15.88 23.68
N LEU A 83 19.12 15.52 22.82
CA LEU A 83 19.22 16.03 21.45
C LEU A 83 17.96 15.70 20.63
N LEU A 84 17.49 14.45 20.69
CA LEU A 84 16.26 14.04 20.03
C LEU A 84 15.05 14.83 20.52
N ARG A 85 14.91 15.02 21.85
CA ARG A 85 13.81 15.79 22.44
C ARG A 85 13.82 17.25 21.99
N ALA A 86 14.99 17.90 22.01
CA ALA A 86 15.15 19.26 21.52
C ALA A 86 14.75 19.36 20.04
N PHE A 87 15.23 18.44 19.21
CA PHE A 87 14.92 18.40 17.79
C PHE A 87 13.42 18.19 17.50
N ILE A 88 12.75 17.32 18.27
CA ILE A 88 11.30 17.09 18.15
C ILE A 88 10.52 18.39 18.42
N ARG A 89 10.92 19.19 19.41
CA ARG A 89 10.27 20.47 19.71
C ARG A 89 10.37 21.43 18.52
N THR A 90 11.57 21.61 17.98
CA THR A 90 11.81 22.46 16.80
C THR A 90 10.99 22.00 15.59
N TYR A 91 10.98 20.70 15.32
CA TYR A 91 10.19 20.12 14.23
C TYR A 91 8.69 20.36 14.39
N LEU A 92 8.14 20.24 15.60
CA LEU A 92 6.73 20.49 15.85
C LEU A 92 6.35 21.97 15.68
N VAL A 93 7.24 22.90 16.05
CA VAL A 93 7.05 24.34 15.79
C VAL A 93 7.03 24.60 14.29
N ALA A 94 7.97 24.03 13.53
CA ALA A 94 8.00 24.19 12.07
C ALA A 94 6.75 23.62 11.39
N ILE A 95 6.24 22.46 11.84
CA ILE A 95 4.97 21.90 11.34
C ILE A 95 3.80 22.85 11.62
N ARG A 96 3.73 23.42 12.83
CA ARG A 96 2.65 24.36 13.17
C ARG A 96 2.72 25.60 12.29
N ALA A 97 3.91 26.16 12.10
CA ALA A 97 4.12 27.32 11.23
C ALA A 97 3.71 27.05 9.78
N ALA A 98 4.03 25.88 9.23
CA ALA A 98 3.69 25.54 7.86
C ALA A 98 2.19 25.28 7.64
N LYS A 99 1.46 24.89 8.70
CA LYS A 99 0.02 24.60 8.63
C LYS A 99 -0.85 25.85 8.76
N CYS A 100 -0.32 26.94 9.32
CA CYS A 100 -0.98 28.24 9.35
C CYS A 100 -0.91 28.90 7.98
#